data_AF-A0A3N2Q7U7-F1
#
_entry.id   AF-A0A3N2Q7U7-F1
#
_cell.length_a   1.000
_cell.length_b   1.000
_cell.length_c   1.000
_cell.angle_alpha   90.00
_cell.angle_beta   90.00
_cell.angle_gamma   90.00
#
_symmetry.space_group_name_H-M   'P 1'
#
loop_
_entity.id
_entity.type
_entity.pdbx_description
1 polymer ?
#
loop_
_entity_poly.entity_id
_entity_poly.type
_entity_poly.pdbx_seq_one_letter_code
_entity_poly.pdbx_strand_id
1 'polypeptide(L)'
;MGIEAINPFELPLLNTVILLSSGATVTYAHHALIKGDRGGALYGSIATVILAVIFTIFQGVEYSVSSFTISDGAYGTCFYFGTGFHGFHVIIGTIFLAVGL
;
A
#
# COMPACT_ATOMS: atom_id res chain seq x y z
N MET A 1 -26.51 -17.54 5.42
CA MET A 1 -25.29 -17.43 6.25
C MET A 1 -24.63 -16.11 5.87
N GLY A 2 -24.23 -15.31 6.86
CA GLY A 2 -23.66 -13.98 6.62
C GLY A 2 -22.19 -14.06 6.20
N ILE A 3 -21.72 -13.04 5.50
CA ILE A 3 -20.29 -12.86 5.20
C ILE A 3 -19.61 -12.37 6.49
N GLU A 4 -18.53 -13.02 6.89
CA GLU A 4 -17.67 -12.53 7.98
C GLU A 4 -16.74 -11.45 7.43
N ALA A 5 -16.94 -10.21 7.85
CA ALA A 5 -16.11 -9.09 7.45
C ALA A 5 -14.71 -9.18 8.08
N ILE A 6 -13.71 -8.70 7.36
CA ILE A 6 -12.32 -8.63 7.85
C ILE A 6 -12.26 -7.68 9.05
N ASN A 7 -11.53 -8.10 10.10
CA ASN A 7 -11.32 -7.26 11.28
C ASN A 7 -10.42 -6.06 10.93
N PRO A 8 -10.91 -4.82 11.06
CA PRO A 8 -10.16 -3.63 10.64
C PRO A 8 -8.93 -3.34 11.50
N PHE A 9 -8.84 -3.89 12.72
CA PHE A 9 -7.74 -3.62 13.65
C PHE A 9 -6.53 -4.56 13.49
N GLU A 10 -6.59 -5.50 12.54
CA GLU A 10 -5.52 -6.46 12.27
C GLU A 10 -4.67 -6.00 11.07
N LEU A 11 -4.65 -6.79 9.99
CA LEU A 11 -3.90 -6.47 8.76
C LEU A 11 -4.29 -5.13 8.11
N PRO A 12 -5.58 -4.71 8.07
CA PRO A 12 -5.95 -3.43 7.48
C PRO A 12 -5.33 -2.22 8.19
N LEU A 13 -5.26 -2.27 9.52
CA LEU A 13 -4.64 -1.21 10.33
C LEU A 13 -3.12 -1.14 10.05
N LEU A 14 -2.46 -2.30 9.98
CA LEU A 14 -1.03 -2.37 9.65
C LEU A 14 -0.76 -1.76 8.27
N ASN A 15 -1.55 -2.11 7.26
CA ASN A 15 -1.45 -1.57 5.91
C ASN A 15 -1.62 -0.04 5.89
N THR A 16 -2.52 0.49 6.72
CA THR A 16 -2.70 1.95 6.88
C THR A 16 -1.46 2.61 7.47
N VAL A 17 -0.87 2.03 8.52
CA VAL A 17 0.36 2.55 9.15
C VAL A 17 1.52 2.53 8.15
N ILE A 18 1.65 1.48 7.34
CA ILE A 18 2.68 1.37 6.31
C ILE A 18 2.55 2.49 5.27
N LEU A 19 1.34 2.74 4.76
CA LEU A 19 1.12 3.80 3.77
C LEU A 19 1.40 5.19 4.36
N LEU A 20 0.94 5.47 5.58
CA LEU A 20 1.24 6.74 6.25
C LEU A 20 2.75 6.94 6.47
N SER A 21 3.45 5.87 6.86
CA SER A 21 4.90 5.88 7.02
C SER A 21 5.62 6.14 5.68
N SER A 22 5.15 5.54 4.59
CA SER A 22 5.69 5.80 3.25
C SER A 22 5.49 7.27 2.80
N GLY A 23 4.38 7.89 3.22
CA GLY A 23 4.12 9.31 2.99
C GLY A 23 5.12 10.21 3.73
N ALA A 24 5.51 9.82 4.95
CA ALA A 24 6.53 10.52 5.71
C ALA A 24 7.93 10.37 5.06
N THR A 25 8.31 9.17 4.61
CA THR A 25 9.62 8.91 3.99
C THR A 25 9.78 9.62 2.64
N VAL A 26 8.74 9.68 1.82
CA VAL A 26 8.80 10.40 0.53
C VAL A 26 8.84 11.92 0.75
N THR A 27 8.15 12.42 1.78
CA THR A 27 8.22 13.83 2.16
C THR A 27 9.62 14.21 2.63
N TYR A 28 10.29 13.32 3.39
CA TYR A 28 11.70 13.49 3.74
C TYR A 28 12.60 13.50 2.49
N ALA A 29 12.40 12.57 1.56
CA ALA A 29 13.15 12.50 0.31
C ALA A 29 13.03 13.81 -0.50
N HIS A 30 11.82 14.36 -0.58
CA HIS A 30 11.55 15.62 -1.26
C HIS A 30 12.28 16.80 -0.59
N HIS A 31 12.28 16.90 0.73
CA HIS A 31 13.00 17.96 1.44
C HIS A 31 14.53 17.81 1.34
N ALA A 32 15.05 16.58 1.34
CA ALA A 32 16.47 16.33 1.12
C ALA A 32 16.90 16.75 -0.29
N LEU A 33 16.07 16.48 -1.31
CA LEU A 33 16.30 16.90 -2.69
C LEU A 33 16.37 18.44 -2.81
N ILE A 34 15.45 19.16 -2.18
CA ILE A 34 15.44 20.64 -2.19
C ILE A 34 16.70 21.20 -1.52
N LYS A 35 17.21 20.54 -0.48
CA LYS A 35 18.46 20.93 0.22
C LYS A 35 19.73 20.55 -0.56
N GLY A 36 19.61 19.86 -1.69
CA GLY A 36 20.74 19.35 -2.46
C GLY A 36 21.40 18.11 -1.87
N ASP A 37 20.82 17.49 -0.83
CA ASP A 37 21.30 16.24 -0.25
C ASP A 37 20.80 15.04 -1.07
N ARG A 38 21.62 14.64 -2.04
CA ARG A 38 21.33 13.48 -2.89
C ARG A 38 21.26 12.17 -2.10
N GLY A 39 22.06 12.02 -1.05
CA GLY A 39 22.06 10.81 -0.23
C GLY A 39 20.75 10.65 0.50
N GLY A 40 20.32 11.71 1.22
CA GLY A 40 19.03 11.75 1.91
C GLY A 40 17.84 11.53 0.98
N ALA A 41 17.86 12.12 -0.22
CA ALA A 41 16.81 11.94 -1.22
C ALA A 41 16.71 10.48 -1.68
N LEU A 42 17.84 9.86 -2.00
CA LEU A 42 17.90 8.47 -2.44
C LEU A 42 17.44 7.50 -1.34
N TYR A 43 17.94 7.65 -0.11
CA TYR A 43 17.54 6.78 1.01
C TYR A 43 16.05 6.91 1.35
N GLY A 44 15.49 8.11 1.32
CA GLY A 44 14.07 8.34 1.57
C GLY A 44 13.17 7.72 0.48
N SER A 45 13.56 7.86 -0.80
CA SER A 45 12.85 7.24 -1.92
C SER A 45 12.91 5.70 -1.87
N ILE A 46 14.08 5.12 -1.58
CA ILE A 46 14.25 3.67 -1.41
C ILE A 46 13.37 3.15 -0.27
N ALA A 47 13.39 3.81 0.89
CA ALA A 47 12.56 3.43 2.03
C ALA A 47 11.06 3.44 1.67
N THR A 48 10.62 4.44 0.90
CA THR A 48 9.24 4.54 0.41
C THR A 48 8.87 3.36 -0.50
N VAL A 49 9.74 3.00 -1.45
CA VAL A 49 9.52 1.86 -2.36
C VAL A 49 9.44 0.54 -1.57
N ILE A 50 10.33 0.33 -0.60
CA ILE A 50 10.30 -0.87 0.25
C ILE A 50 8.97 -0.98 1.01
N LEU A 51 8.52 0.12 1.63
CA LEU A 51 7.24 0.15 2.35
C LEU A 51 6.05 -0.15 1.42
N ALA A 52 6.03 0.40 0.21
CA ALA A 52 4.97 0.15 -0.77
C ALA A 52 4.94 -1.31 -1.26
N VAL A 53 6.11 -1.95 -1.42
CA VAL A 53 6.19 -3.39 -1.74
C VAL A 53 5.65 -4.23 -0.58
N ILE A 54 6.01 -3.90 0.67
CA ILE A 54 5.51 -4.61 1.86
C ILE A 54 3.98 -4.50 1.93
N PHE A 55 3.42 -3.30 1.71
CA PHE A 55 1.97 -3.09 1.62
C PHE A 55 1.32 -4.01 0.57
N THR A 56 1.91 -4.09 -0.63
CA THR A 56 1.36 -4.91 -1.73
C THR A 56 1.35 -6.41 -1.37
N ILE A 57 2.40 -6.88 -0.69
CA ILE A 57 2.48 -8.27 -0.21
C ILE A 57 1.38 -8.53 0.83
N PHE A 58 1.23 -7.66 1.83
CA PHE A 58 0.20 -7.84 2.85
C PHE A 58 -1.22 -7.74 2.30
N GLN A 59 -1.47 -6.88 1.31
CA GLN A 59 -2.75 -6.84 0.60
C GLN A 59 -3.05 -8.16 -0.12
N GLY A 60 -2.03 -8.79 -0.71
CA GLY A 60 -2.14 -10.12 -1.31
C GLY A 60 -2.42 -11.23 -0.28
N VAL A 61 -1.78 -11.16 0.89
CA VAL A 61 -2.05 -12.08 2.00
C VAL A 61 -3.48 -11.93 2.49
N GLU A 62 -3.96 -10.70 2.68
CA GLU A 62 -5.34 -10.41 3.08
C GLU A 62 -6.35 -11.06 2.13
N TYR A 63 -6.13 -10.97 0.81
CA TYR A 63 -6.99 -11.62 -0.19
C TYR A 63 -6.93 -13.15 -0.19
N SER A 64 -5.84 -13.74 0.29
CA SER A 64 -5.67 -15.20 0.35
C SER A 64 -6.33 -15.84 1.58
N VAL A 65 -6.47 -15.07 2.67
CA VAL A 65 -7.04 -15.55 3.94
C VAL A 65 -8.50 -15.14 4.15
N SER A 66 -9.06 -14.30 3.26
CA SER A 66 -10.45 -13.86 3.34
C SER A 66 -11.43 -15.02 3.16
N SER A 67 -12.49 -15.03 3.96
CA SER A 67 -13.54 -16.07 3.94
C SER A 67 -14.55 -15.90 2.79
N PHE A 68 -14.45 -14.80 2.05
CA PHE A 68 -15.31 -14.47 0.92
C PHE A 68 -14.48 -14.15 -0.32
N THR A 69 -15.13 -14.21 -1.46
CA THR A 69 -14.59 -14.01 -2.81
C THR A 69 -15.31 -12.87 -3.51
N ILE A 70 -14.83 -12.48 -4.70
CA ILE A 70 -15.48 -11.45 -5.52
C ILE A 70 -16.91 -11.83 -5.93
N SER A 71 -17.23 -13.13 -6.00
CA SER A 71 -18.55 -13.63 -6.40
C SER A 71 -19.56 -13.68 -5.24
N ASP A 72 -19.15 -13.37 -4.01
CA ASP A 72 -20.01 -13.40 -2.82
C ASP A 72 -20.87 -12.14 -2.68
N GLY A 73 -21.75 -11.96 -3.65
CA GLY A 73 -22.76 -10.91 -3.70
C GLY A 73 -22.19 -9.49 -3.74
N ALA A 74 -23.02 -8.52 -3.35
CA ALA A 74 -22.67 -7.10 -3.42
C ALA A 74 -21.48 -6.74 -2.51
N TYR A 75 -21.37 -7.35 -1.33
CA TYR A 75 -20.28 -7.06 -0.39
C TYR A 75 -18.92 -7.47 -0.97
N GLY A 76 -18.77 -8.73 -1.40
CA GLY A 76 -17.52 -9.21 -2.00
C GLY A 76 -17.14 -8.44 -3.25
N THR A 77 -18.12 -8.17 -4.13
CA THR A 77 -17.89 -7.39 -5.35
C THR A 77 -17.38 -5.98 -5.04
N CYS A 78 -18.04 -5.24 -4.15
CA CYS A 78 -17.64 -3.88 -3.77
C CYS A 78 -16.29 -3.86 -3.06
N PHE A 79 -16.04 -4.83 -2.16
CA PHE A 79 -14.79 -4.94 -1.42
C PHE A 79 -13.60 -5.15 -2.37
N TYR A 80 -13.62 -6.20 -3.19
CA TYR A 80 -12.51 -6.54 -4.09
C TYR A 80 -12.32 -5.52 -5.21
N PHE A 81 -13.40 -4.90 -5.71
CA PHE A 81 -13.26 -3.84 -6.71
C PHE A 81 -12.60 -2.59 -6.12
N GLY A 82 -13.06 -2.12 -4.96
CA GLY A 82 -12.50 -0.92 -4.32
C GLY A 82 -11.05 -1.11 -3.89
N THR A 83 -10.76 -2.19 -3.17
CA THR A 83 -9.41 -2.50 -2.67
C THR A 83 -8.48 -2.93 -3.81
N GLY A 84 -8.97 -3.68 -4.80
CA GLY A 84 -8.20 -4.11 -5.96
C GLY A 84 -7.79 -2.95 -6.86
N PHE A 85 -8.70 -2.01 -7.12
CA PHE A 85 -8.37 -0.80 -7.89
C PHE A 85 -7.36 0.08 -7.14
N HIS A 86 -7.52 0.25 -5.83
CA HIS A 86 -6.54 0.93 -5.01
C HIS A 86 -5.16 0.24 -5.07
N GLY A 87 -5.10 -1.09 -4.91
CA GLY A 87 -3.86 -1.86 -5.01
C GLY A 87 -3.17 -1.68 -6.36
N PHE A 88 -3.93 -1.65 -7.46
CA PHE A 88 -3.41 -1.31 -8.78
C PHE A 88 -2.78 0.09 -8.83
N HIS A 89 -3.42 1.11 -8.23
CA HIS A 89 -2.86 2.47 -8.15
C HIS A 89 -1.54 2.49 -7.36
N VAL A 90 -1.45 1.74 -6.26
CA VAL A 90 -0.23 1.65 -5.45
C VAL A 90 0.92 1.01 -6.25
N ILE A 91 0.65 -0.03 -7.05
CA ILE A 91 1.66 -0.65 -7.91
C ILE A 91 2.20 0.36 -8.93
N ILE A 92 1.31 1.10 -9.61
CA ILE A 92 1.73 2.15 -10.56
C ILE A 92 2.57 3.22 -9.86
N GLY A 93 2.12 3.70 -8.69
CA GLY A 93 2.87 4.69 -7.91
C GLY A 93 4.26 4.19 -7.51
N THR A 94 4.37 2.91 -7.13
CA THR A 94 5.64 2.27 -6.78
C THR A 94 6.59 2.23 -7.99
N ILE A 95 6.09 1.88 -9.18
CA ILE A 95 6.88 1.91 -10.42
C ILE A 95 7.32 3.34 -10.74
N PHE A 96 6.46 4.33 -10.56
CA PHE A 96 6.80 5.73 -10.82
C PHE A 96 7.92 6.23 -9.90
N LEU A 97 7.86 5.88 -8.61
CA LEU A 97 8.93 6.18 -7.64
C LEU A 97 10.22 5.42 -7.95
N ALA A 98 10.13 4.16 -8.40
CA ALA A 98 11.29 3.37 -8.77
C ALA A 98 12.02 3.90 -10.02
N VAL A 99 11.29 4.49 -10.97
CA VAL A 99 11.88 5.17 -12.15
C VAL A 99 12.57 6.48 -11.76
N GLY A 100 12.06 7.18 -10.75
CA GLY A 100 12.63 8.44 -10.25
C GLY A 100 13.82 8.29 -9.29
N LEU A 101 14.24 7.05 -9.04
CA LEU A 101 15.28 6.66 -8.08
C LEU A 101 16.67 6.66 -8.76
#